data_AF-A0A0B8PC18-F1
#
_entry.id   AF-A0A0B8PC18-F1
#
_cell.length_a   1.000
_cell.length_b   1.000
_cell.length_c   1.000
_cell.angle_alpha   90.00
_cell.angle_beta   90.00
_cell.angle_gamma   90.00
#
_symmetry.space_group_name_H-M   'P 1'
#
loop_
_entity.id
_entity.type
_entity.pdbx_description
1 polymer ?
#
loop_
_entity_poly.entity_id
_entity_poly.type
_entity_poly.pdbx_seq_one_letter_code
_entity_poly.pdbx_strand_id
1 'polypeptide(L)'
;MKLKLLSALVATSVSAISFSTSAATNISVNVKDDSASVQFVDYNDMYKIAFGGADNVRLVSQEFYELFRQDSLKKHTIPVILEAVLFDKGWSKEHGVEGVTLKGLTDTSFTLAFKNANTGIEDTVVFYGSDVTALLDGGMGGIVSSNINIKDNKTRLAVFSPTKDKSSIWIGGGKSDSVKRVSQQFADITGGSKIQGYEVEPLLEALLFPKKGQAGIEGVTLLGLNKNSFLVAVNEGEGRYERILFKGDYVADVIAKVTGSETGSSSMLDTGDGQSKFAIWNTDERNSIFISGGNPALKGMFGHKLELHKNGNELKTLITKVMSKDGIDGVTVVGLSSDSITLKIKAKGSTMDTLMITGNDVAMALSGTPS
;
A
#
# COMPACT_ATOMS: atom_id res chain seq x y z
N MET A 1 -36.09 49.17 -19.17
CA MET A 1 -34.79 49.00 -19.83
C MET A 1 -33.86 48.27 -18.86
N LYS A 2 -33.41 47.07 -19.26
CA LYS A 2 -32.28 46.24 -18.73
C LYS A 2 -32.30 45.84 -17.23
N LEU A 3 -32.62 44.58 -16.89
CA LEU A 3 -31.75 43.36 -16.82
C LEU A 3 -30.88 43.29 -15.54
N LYS A 4 -31.16 42.36 -14.61
CA LYS A 4 -30.46 41.05 -14.50
C LYS A 4 -30.83 40.27 -13.22
N LEU A 5 -31.10 38.98 -13.43
CA LEU A 5 -30.96 37.86 -12.50
C LEU A 5 -29.73 38.01 -11.58
N LEU A 6 -29.87 37.68 -10.30
CA LEU A 6 -28.78 37.05 -9.56
C LEU A 6 -29.32 35.81 -8.84
N SER A 7 -28.78 34.68 -9.29
CA SER A 7 -28.97 33.33 -8.82
C SER A 7 -28.60 33.15 -7.36
N ALA A 8 -29.48 32.47 -6.62
CA ALA A 8 -29.17 31.88 -5.32
C ALA A 8 -28.04 30.84 -5.50
N LEU A 9 -26.86 31.14 -4.97
CA LEU A 9 -25.78 30.17 -4.84
C LEU A 9 -26.08 29.31 -3.61
N VAL A 10 -26.46 28.05 -3.86
CA VAL A 10 -26.49 27.02 -2.82
C VAL A 10 -25.03 26.76 -2.42
N ALA A 11 -24.62 27.34 -1.30
CA ALA A 11 -23.35 27.00 -0.67
C ALA A 11 -23.47 25.60 -0.07
N THR A 12 -23.09 24.57 -0.84
CA THR A 12 -22.74 23.27 -0.27
C THR A 12 -21.48 23.44 0.56
N SER A 13 -21.63 23.46 1.87
CA SER A 13 -20.54 23.42 2.84
C SER A 13 -19.72 22.15 2.62
N VAL A 14 -18.55 22.30 1.99
CA VAL A 14 -17.51 21.27 2.03
C VAL A 14 -16.87 21.38 3.40
N SER A 15 -17.17 20.43 4.28
CA SER A 15 -16.54 20.33 5.60
C SER A 15 -15.02 20.29 5.41
N ALA A 16 -14.33 21.35 5.82
CA ALA A 16 -12.88 21.35 5.91
C ALA A 16 -12.48 20.25 6.90
N ILE A 17 -11.71 19.27 6.43
CA ILE A 17 -11.04 18.32 7.31
C ILE A 17 -9.98 19.10 8.06
N SER A 18 -10.29 19.47 9.30
CA SER A 18 -9.30 19.97 10.23
C SER A 18 -8.41 18.79 10.66
N PHE A 19 -7.16 18.79 10.23
CA PHE A 19 -6.13 18.04 10.93
C PHE A 19 -5.92 18.76 12.26
N SER A 20 -6.55 18.25 13.31
CA SER A 20 -6.27 18.73 14.66
C SER A 20 -4.84 18.35 14.99
N THR A 21 -4.00 19.36 15.20
CA THR A 21 -2.80 19.23 16.03
C THR A 21 -3.27 18.80 17.42
N SER A 22 -3.27 17.50 17.73
CA SER A 22 -3.91 17.04 18.96
C SER A 22 -3.27 15.80 19.56
N ALA A 23 -2.91 15.95 20.84
CA ALA A 23 -2.89 14.96 21.91
C ALA A 23 -3.32 13.53 21.53
N ALA A 24 -2.48 12.56 21.91
CA ALA A 24 -2.70 11.11 21.94
C ALA A 24 -4.16 10.70 21.60
N THR A 25 -4.42 10.41 20.32
CA THR A 25 -5.78 10.23 19.83
C THR A 25 -6.28 8.81 20.14
N ASN A 26 -7.47 8.73 20.75
CA ASN A 26 -8.23 7.49 20.81
C ASN A 26 -8.95 7.33 19.47
N ILE A 27 -8.51 6.39 18.64
CA ILE A 27 -9.14 6.12 17.35
C ILE A 27 -10.14 4.99 17.55
N SER A 28 -11.42 5.27 17.32
CA SER A 28 -12.44 4.22 17.29
C SER A 28 -12.60 3.71 15.87
N VAL A 29 -12.24 2.46 15.61
CA VAL A 29 -12.67 1.79 14.38
C VAL A 29 -14.13 1.44 14.62
N ASN A 30 -15.03 2.21 14.01
CA ASN A 30 -16.45 1.99 14.19
C ASN A 30 -16.90 0.83 13.30
N VAL A 31 -16.78 -0.37 13.85
CA VAL A 31 -17.08 -1.64 13.18
C VAL A 31 -18.54 -2.07 13.32
N LYS A 32 -19.44 -1.14 13.63
CA LYS A 32 -20.87 -1.43 13.84
C LYS A 32 -21.66 -1.57 12.53
N ASP A 33 -21.13 -1.08 11.41
CA ASP A 33 -21.83 -1.08 10.13
C ASP A 33 -21.53 -2.34 9.31
N ASP A 34 -22.51 -2.80 8.53
CA ASP A 34 -22.37 -3.85 7.50
C ASP A 34 -21.53 -3.38 6.30
N SER A 35 -20.63 -2.41 6.50
CA SER A 35 -19.76 -1.82 5.49
C SER A 35 -18.28 -1.91 5.91
N ALA A 36 -17.41 -2.08 4.91
CA ALA A 36 -15.98 -1.95 5.09
C ALA A 36 -15.62 -0.52 5.45
N SER A 37 -14.63 -0.32 6.34
CA SER A 37 -14.08 0.99 6.63
C SER A 37 -12.58 1.10 6.39
N VAL A 38 -12.10 2.31 6.09
CA VAL A 38 -10.67 2.63 5.99
C VAL A 38 -10.32 3.70 7.03
N GLN A 39 -9.25 3.48 7.78
CA GLN A 39 -8.77 4.38 8.84
C GLN A 39 -7.32 4.75 8.59
N PHE A 40 -6.97 6.01 8.81
CA PHE A 40 -5.61 6.52 8.69
C PHE A 40 -5.15 6.95 10.07
N VAL A 41 -4.02 6.40 10.50
CA VAL A 41 -3.49 6.53 11.85
C VAL A 41 -2.08 7.08 11.75
N ASP A 42 -1.89 8.33 12.18
CA ASP A 42 -0.55 8.81 12.51
C ASP A 42 -0.05 7.99 13.71
N TYR A 43 0.91 7.11 13.45
CA TYR A 43 1.47 6.21 14.44
C TYR A 43 2.25 6.97 15.52
N ASN A 44 2.75 8.17 15.22
CA ASN A 44 3.38 9.03 16.22
C ASN A 44 2.40 9.37 17.35
N ASP A 45 1.17 9.72 16.99
CA ASP A 45 0.14 10.22 17.93
C ASP A 45 -0.87 9.16 18.37
N MET A 46 -0.70 7.91 17.93
CA MET A 46 -1.59 6.81 18.28
C MET A 46 -1.54 6.49 19.78
N TYR A 47 -2.71 6.49 20.44
CA TYR A 47 -2.87 5.91 21.77
C TYR A 47 -3.45 4.49 21.71
N LYS A 48 -4.63 4.36 21.09
CA LYS A 48 -5.33 3.08 20.91
C LYS A 48 -6.22 3.09 19.67
N ILE A 49 -6.47 1.89 19.14
CA ILE A 49 -7.42 1.57 18.08
C ILE A 49 -8.45 0.62 18.68
N ALA A 50 -9.69 1.07 18.89
CA ALA A 50 -10.75 0.20 19.41
C ALA A 50 -11.38 -0.64 18.30
N PHE A 51 -11.58 -1.95 18.54
CA PHE A 51 -12.27 -2.87 17.64
C PHE A 51 -13.64 -3.19 18.24
N GLY A 52 -14.66 -2.40 17.88
CA GLY A 52 -16.05 -2.63 18.28
C GLY A 52 -16.66 -1.49 19.11
N GLY A 53 -17.99 -1.56 19.25
CA GLY A 53 -18.77 -0.70 20.14
C GLY A 53 -19.09 -1.42 21.47
N ALA A 54 -19.67 -0.69 22.43
CA ALA A 54 -19.86 -1.08 23.83
C ALA A 54 -20.51 -2.47 24.09
N ASP A 55 -21.20 -3.07 23.11
CA ASP A 55 -22.03 -4.26 23.32
C ASP A 55 -21.65 -5.49 22.47
N ASN A 56 -20.65 -5.42 21.59
CA ASN A 56 -20.23 -6.58 20.78
C ASN A 56 -18.75 -6.49 20.38
N VAL A 57 -17.93 -7.40 20.92
CA VAL A 57 -16.55 -7.63 20.47
C VAL A 57 -16.63 -8.17 19.04
N ARG A 58 -16.24 -7.37 18.04
CA ARG A 58 -16.02 -7.92 16.70
C ARG A 58 -14.78 -8.81 16.80
N LEU A 59 -14.99 -10.13 16.82
CA LEU A 59 -13.90 -11.09 16.78
C LEU A 59 -13.30 -11.05 15.36
N VAL A 60 -12.09 -10.49 15.23
CA VAL A 60 -11.28 -10.63 14.00
C VAL A 60 -11.08 -12.12 13.72
N SER A 61 -10.66 -12.85 14.76
CA SER A 61 -10.66 -14.30 14.86
C SER A 61 -10.46 -14.70 16.33
N GLN A 62 -10.69 -15.98 16.64
CA GLN A 62 -10.36 -16.53 17.95
C GLN A 62 -8.84 -16.47 18.20
N GLU A 63 -8.03 -16.76 17.18
CA GLU A 63 -6.56 -16.68 17.27
C GLU A 63 -6.08 -15.25 17.59
N PHE A 64 -6.63 -14.24 16.90
CA PHE A 64 -6.31 -12.84 17.18
C PHE A 64 -6.65 -12.48 18.63
N TYR A 65 -7.83 -12.88 19.10
CA TYR A 65 -8.25 -12.62 20.48
C TYR A 65 -7.34 -13.32 21.48
N GLU A 66 -6.92 -14.57 21.23
CA GLU A 66 -6.03 -15.31 22.14
C GLU A 66 -4.62 -14.73 22.19
N LEU A 67 -4.09 -14.30 21.05
CA LEU A 67 -2.75 -13.74 20.92
C LEU A 67 -2.62 -12.36 21.57
N PHE A 68 -3.66 -11.53 21.46
CA PHE A 68 -3.57 -10.14 21.90
C PHE A 68 -4.42 -9.84 23.14
N ARG A 69 -5.52 -10.58 23.38
CA ARG A 69 -6.47 -10.43 24.50
C ARG A 69 -6.92 -8.98 24.75
N GLN A 70 -7.19 -8.20 23.70
CA GLN A 70 -7.61 -6.81 23.85
C GLN A 70 -8.83 -6.47 23.00
N ASP A 71 -9.76 -5.70 23.58
CA ASP A 71 -10.88 -5.05 22.89
C ASP A 71 -10.43 -3.79 22.12
N SER A 72 -9.18 -3.37 22.32
CA SER A 72 -8.54 -2.26 21.63
C SER A 72 -7.04 -2.50 21.49
N LEU A 73 -6.46 -2.23 20.33
CA LEU A 73 -5.01 -2.28 20.12
C LEU A 73 -4.34 -1.01 20.61
N LYS A 74 -3.43 -1.13 21.57
CA LYS A 74 -2.56 -0.03 22.00
C LYS A 74 -1.32 0.08 21.12
N LYS A 75 -0.70 1.26 21.04
CA LYS A 75 0.50 1.51 20.21
C LYS A 75 1.58 0.44 20.34
N HIS A 76 1.93 0.03 21.57
CA HIS A 76 2.95 -1.00 21.82
C HIS A 76 2.60 -2.41 21.33
N THR A 77 1.33 -2.68 20.99
CA THR A 77 0.86 -3.99 20.47
C THR A 77 1.01 -4.07 18.96
N ILE A 78 1.06 -2.93 18.27
CA ILE A 78 1.14 -2.84 16.81
C ILE A 78 2.39 -3.51 16.25
N PRO A 79 3.60 -3.32 16.82
CA PRO A 79 4.79 -4.06 16.39
C PRO A 79 4.61 -5.58 16.43
N VAL A 80 3.93 -6.10 17.46
CA VAL A 80 3.72 -7.56 17.64
C VAL A 80 2.74 -8.12 16.61
N ILE A 81 1.73 -7.35 16.22
CA ILE A 81 0.80 -7.74 15.15
C ILE A 81 1.50 -7.69 13.81
N LEU A 82 2.20 -6.58 13.53
CA LEU A 82 2.95 -6.43 12.28
C LEU A 82 3.97 -7.56 12.15
N GLU A 83 4.64 -7.94 13.24
CA GLU A 83 5.55 -9.09 13.28
C GLU A 83 4.85 -10.39 12.94
N ALA A 84 3.71 -10.67 13.59
CA ALA A 84 2.96 -11.89 13.35
C ALA A 84 2.46 -12.01 11.91
N VAL A 85 2.18 -10.88 11.26
CA VAL A 85 1.80 -10.84 9.83
C VAL A 85 3.03 -10.97 8.92
N LEU A 86 4.18 -10.46 9.36
CA LEU A 86 5.42 -10.45 8.58
C LEU A 86 6.26 -11.74 8.69
N PHE A 87 6.06 -12.56 9.72
CA PHE A 87 6.91 -13.70 10.07
C PHE A 87 6.15 -14.89 10.67
N ASP A 88 6.77 -16.07 10.64
CA ASP A 88 6.25 -17.27 11.29
C ASP A 88 6.37 -17.21 12.81
N LYS A 89 5.28 -17.56 13.50
CA LYS A 89 5.35 -17.94 14.92
C LYS A 89 5.61 -19.44 15.06
N GLY A 90 6.87 -19.84 14.89
CA GLY A 90 7.34 -21.20 15.19
C GLY A 90 7.31 -22.17 14.01
N TRP A 91 7.76 -23.42 14.26
CA TRP A 91 8.16 -24.37 13.20
C TRP A 91 7.00 -25.17 12.56
N SER A 92 5.73 -24.94 12.97
CA SER A 92 4.61 -25.82 12.59
C SER A 92 3.21 -25.16 12.50
N LYS A 93 3.08 -23.84 12.60
CA LYS A 93 1.78 -23.15 12.50
C LYS A 93 1.66 -22.34 11.22
N GLU A 94 0.42 -22.20 10.76
CA GLU A 94 0.03 -21.37 9.62
C GLU A 94 0.53 -19.93 9.79
N HIS A 95 0.88 -19.30 8.68
CA HIS A 95 1.45 -17.96 8.61
C HIS A 95 0.40 -16.89 8.94
N GLY A 96 0.82 -15.82 9.61
CA GLY A 96 -0.03 -14.66 9.86
C GLY A 96 -0.79 -14.72 11.18
N VAL A 97 -1.80 -13.86 11.31
CA VAL A 97 -2.84 -13.98 12.33
C VAL A 97 -4.14 -14.14 11.56
N GLU A 98 -4.92 -15.17 11.88
CA GLU A 98 -6.21 -15.38 11.22
C GLU A 98 -7.04 -14.09 11.23
N GLY A 99 -7.53 -13.69 10.06
CA GLY A 99 -8.30 -12.47 9.90
C GLY A 99 -7.48 -11.18 9.83
N VAL A 100 -6.14 -11.22 9.83
CA VAL A 100 -5.27 -10.05 9.61
C VAL A 100 -4.41 -10.24 8.37
N THR A 101 -4.44 -9.28 7.46
CA THR A 101 -3.67 -9.33 6.20
C THR A 101 -2.87 -8.06 5.97
N LEU A 102 -1.61 -8.19 5.54
CA LEU A 102 -0.82 -7.06 5.05
C LEU A 102 -1.28 -6.69 3.64
N LYS A 103 -1.74 -5.45 3.47
CA LYS A 103 -2.12 -4.91 2.16
C LYS A 103 -1.04 -3.99 1.57
N GLY A 104 -0.21 -3.40 2.41
CA GLY A 104 0.82 -2.41 2.05
C GLY A 104 1.96 -2.34 3.06
N LEU A 105 3.19 -2.18 2.60
CA LEU A 105 4.36 -1.86 3.45
C LEU A 105 5.39 -1.07 2.65
N THR A 106 5.79 0.07 3.19
CA THR A 106 6.92 0.89 2.76
C THR A 106 7.78 1.22 3.97
N ASP A 107 8.86 1.96 3.79
CA ASP A 107 9.72 2.49 4.85
C ASP A 107 9.05 3.55 5.74
N THR A 108 7.88 4.07 5.35
CA THR A 108 7.17 5.15 6.05
C THR A 108 5.73 4.80 6.43
N SER A 109 5.23 3.65 5.96
CA SER A 109 3.83 3.27 6.17
C SER A 109 3.61 1.77 6.09
N PHE A 110 2.55 1.28 6.71
CA PHE A 110 2.02 -0.05 6.46
C PHE A 110 0.51 -0.07 6.56
N THR A 111 -0.11 -1.02 5.87
CA THR A 111 -1.56 -1.15 5.78
C THR A 111 -1.96 -2.56 6.17
N LEU A 112 -2.79 -2.66 7.20
CA LEU A 112 -3.37 -3.92 7.68
C LEU A 112 -4.86 -3.93 7.37
N ALA A 113 -5.36 -5.06 6.87
CA ALA A 113 -6.78 -5.34 6.82
C ALA A 113 -7.15 -6.32 7.94
N PHE A 114 -8.27 -6.05 8.60
CA PHE A 114 -8.84 -6.85 9.66
C PHE A 114 -10.20 -7.36 9.19
N LYS A 115 -10.29 -8.66 8.94
CA LYS A 115 -11.48 -9.34 8.49
C LYS A 115 -12.37 -9.68 9.69
N ASN A 116 -13.64 -9.32 9.62
CA ASN A 116 -14.63 -9.77 10.58
C ASN A 116 -14.92 -11.28 10.38
N ALA A 117 -14.76 -12.09 11.42
CA ALA A 117 -15.01 -13.54 11.35
C ALA A 117 -16.45 -13.90 10.97
N ASN A 118 -17.43 -13.07 11.33
CA ASN A 118 -18.86 -13.34 11.14
C ASN A 118 -19.37 -12.90 9.76
N THR A 119 -18.91 -11.74 9.26
CA THR A 119 -19.43 -11.15 8.02
C THR A 119 -18.46 -11.29 6.84
N GLY A 120 -17.18 -11.57 7.11
CA GLY A 120 -16.12 -11.58 6.12
C GLY A 120 -15.72 -10.20 5.59
N ILE A 121 -16.34 -9.12 6.07
CA ILE A 121 -16.02 -7.73 5.71
C ILE A 121 -14.64 -7.36 6.27
N GLU A 122 -13.82 -6.69 5.47
CA GLU A 122 -12.48 -6.22 5.86
C GLU A 122 -12.48 -4.73 6.22
N ASP A 123 -11.99 -4.39 7.40
CA ASP A 123 -11.65 -3.02 7.79
C ASP A 123 -10.15 -2.78 7.59
N THR A 124 -9.79 -1.70 6.92
CA THR A 124 -8.40 -1.38 6.60
C THR A 124 -7.89 -0.26 7.48
N VAL A 125 -6.68 -0.42 8.03
CA VAL A 125 -5.98 0.61 8.80
C VAL A 125 -4.63 0.88 8.15
N VAL A 126 -4.40 2.14 7.78
CA VAL A 126 -3.13 2.64 7.25
C VAL A 126 -2.40 3.35 8.39
N PHE A 127 -1.26 2.81 8.80
CA PHE A 127 -0.37 3.39 9.77
C PHE A 127 0.74 4.14 9.04
N TYR A 128 1.01 5.38 9.44
CA TYR A 128 2.05 6.22 8.84
C TYR A 128 2.73 7.09 9.89
N GLY A 129 3.86 7.72 9.54
CA GLY A 129 4.58 8.65 10.42
C GLY A 129 6.00 8.18 10.73
N SER A 130 6.80 9.06 11.33
CA SER A 130 8.23 8.82 11.62
C SER A 130 8.48 7.62 12.54
N ASP A 131 7.57 7.33 13.46
CA ASP A 131 7.67 6.16 14.34
C ASP A 131 7.51 4.84 13.58
N VAL A 132 6.88 4.85 12.39
CA VAL A 132 6.86 3.66 11.50
C VAL A 132 8.25 3.43 10.92
N THR A 133 8.93 4.49 10.47
CA THR A 133 10.31 4.39 9.98
C THR A 133 11.22 3.87 11.08
N ALA A 134 11.10 4.39 12.29
CA ALA A 134 11.87 3.91 13.45
C ALA A 134 11.55 2.45 13.80
N LEU A 135 10.29 2.01 13.66
CA LEU A 135 9.88 0.61 13.87
C LEU A 135 10.56 -0.34 12.88
N LEU A 136 10.70 0.07 11.61
CA LEU A 136 11.32 -0.74 10.56
C LEU A 136 12.86 -0.69 10.64
N ASP A 137 13.44 0.45 11.04
CA ASP A 137 14.89 0.67 11.09
C ASP A 137 15.55 0.25 12.39
N GLY A 138 14.86 0.43 13.52
CA GLY A 138 15.32 -0.03 14.84
C GLY A 138 15.29 -1.54 15.00
N GLY A 139 14.86 -2.25 13.95
CA GLY A 139 14.59 -3.66 13.96
C GLY A 139 13.33 -3.91 14.77
N MET A 140 12.30 -4.43 14.12
CA MET A 140 11.35 -5.29 14.80
C MET A 140 12.18 -6.40 15.48
N GLY A 141 12.59 -6.22 16.74
CA GLY A 141 13.22 -7.22 17.62
C GLY A 141 14.39 -8.07 17.11
N GLY A 142 15.10 -7.71 16.04
CA GLY A 142 16.09 -8.60 15.39
C GLY A 142 15.47 -9.67 14.46
N ILE A 143 14.25 -9.42 14.00
CA ILE A 143 13.40 -10.34 13.23
C ILE A 143 13.62 -10.14 11.73
N VAL A 144 14.10 -8.96 11.31
CA VAL A 144 14.55 -8.70 9.94
C VAL A 144 15.73 -9.61 9.62
N SER A 145 15.52 -10.54 8.69
CA SER A 145 16.55 -11.46 8.23
C SER A 145 17.49 -10.75 7.26
N SER A 146 18.78 -11.13 7.25
CA SER A 146 19.73 -10.69 6.22
C SER A 146 19.47 -11.32 4.85
N ASN A 147 18.51 -12.25 4.77
CA ASN A 147 18.20 -13.03 3.59
C ASN A 147 16.75 -13.56 3.59
N ILE A 148 16.27 -13.97 2.44
CA ILE A 148 15.08 -14.83 2.32
C ILE A 148 15.50 -16.23 1.88
N ASN A 149 14.60 -17.23 1.92
CA ASN A 149 14.86 -18.56 1.38
C ASN A 149 13.62 -19.17 0.72
N ILE A 150 13.48 -18.96 -0.59
CA ILE A 150 12.36 -19.47 -1.39
C ILE A 150 12.17 -21.00 -1.32
N LYS A 151 13.14 -21.75 -0.79
CA LYS A 151 13.10 -23.21 -0.72
C LYS A 151 12.40 -23.76 0.51
N ASP A 152 12.44 -23.06 1.64
CA ASP A 152 11.79 -23.54 2.85
C ASP A 152 10.38 -22.99 2.96
N ASN A 153 9.68 -23.45 4.00
CA ASN A 153 8.29 -23.11 4.25
C ASN A 153 8.15 -21.97 5.25
N LYS A 154 9.20 -21.16 5.48
CA LYS A 154 9.15 -20.06 6.43
C LYS A 154 8.83 -18.74 5.74
N THR A 155 7.99 -17.92 6.37
CA THR A 155 7.82 -16.53 5.96
C THR A 155 8.88 -15.68 6.64
N ARG A 156 9.65 -14.94 5.84
CA ARG A 156 10.61 -13.96 6.34
C ARG A 156 10.37 -12.63 5.67
N LEU A 157 10.70 -11.57 6.40
CA LEU A 157 11.01 -10.27 5.83
C LEU A 157 12.52 -10.06 5.92
N ALA A 158 13.10 -9.67 4.80
CA ALA A 158 14.42 -9.08 4.75
C ALA A 158 14.33 -7.62 4.33
N VAL A 159 15.22 -6.80 4.88
CA VAL A 159 15.40 -5.42 4.44
C VAL A 159 16.69 -5.37 3.64
N PHE A 160 16.60 -4.86 2.42
CA PHE A 160 17.73 -4.74 1.53
C PHE A 160 17.95 -3.28 1.17
N SER A 161 19.10 -2.75 1.59
CA SER A 161 19.56 -1.40 1.27
C SER A 161 20.77 -1.45 0.34
N PRO A 162 20.56 -1.76 -0.96
CA PRO A 162 21.66 -1.99 -1.87
C PRO A 162 22.44 -0.73 -2.23
N THR A 163 23.64 -0.95 -2.73
CA THR A 163 24.34 -0.06 -3.66
C THR A 163 24.44 -0.78 -5.01
N LYS A 164 24.59 -0.06 -6.11
CA LYS A 164 24.61 -0.63 -7.47
C LYS A 164 25.54 -1.86 -7.62
N ASP A 165 26.79 -1.75 -7.14
CA ASP A 165 27.86 -2.70 -7.50
C ASP A 165 28.35 -3.59 -6.35
N LYS A 166 27.94 -3.35 -5.09
CA LYS A 166 28.62 -3.94 -3.91
C LYS A 166 27.72 -4.68 -2.93
N SER A 167 26.45 -4.89 -3.25
CA SER A 167 25.50 -5.52 -2.33
C SER A 167 24.66 -6.57 -3.01
N SER A 168 24.39 -7.64 -2.27
CA SER A 168 23.42 -8.65 -2.66
C SER A 168 22.63 -9.12 -1.46
N ILE A 169 21.39 -9.53 -1.69
CA ILE A 169 20.59 -10.26 -0.71
C ILE A 169 20.45 -11.72 -1.17
N TRP A 170 20.77 -12.67 -0.29
CA TRP A 170 20.58 -14.08 -0.59
C TRP A 170 19.09 -14.42 -0.57
N ILE A 171 18.62 -15.20 -1.55
CA ILE A 171 17.20 -15.56 -1.66
C ILE A 171 16.92 -17.06 -1.59
N GLY A 172 17.96 -17.88 -1.44
CA GLY A 172 17.83 -19.32 -1.33
C GLY A 172 17.89 -20.06 -2.66
N GLY A 173 18.58 -21.20 -2.68
CA GLY A 173 18.66 -22.07 -3.86
C GLY A 173 19.55 -21.53 -4.98
N GLY A 174 19.26 -21.95 -6.21
CA GLY A 174 19.87 -21.44 -7.43
C GLY A 174 18.84 -21.24 -8.55
N LYS A 175 19.30 -20.86 -9.74
CA LYS A 175 18.43 -20.55 -10.89
C LYS A 175 17.33 -21.60 -11.12
N SER A 176 17.67 -22.89 -11.07
CA SER A 176 16.68 -23.98 -11.23
C SER A 176 15.61 -24.02 -10.14
N ASP A 177 15.95 -23.66 -8.88
CA ASP A 177 14.97 -23.57 -7.80
C ASP A 177 14.03 -22.37 -8.03
N SER A 178 14.56 -21.22 -8.44
CA SER A 178 13.77 -20.03 -8.74
C SER A 178 12.80 -20.26 -9.90
N VAL A 179 13.23 -20.96 -10.96
CA VAL A 179 12.34 -21.38 -12.06
C VAL A 179 11.22 -22.27 -11.54
N LYS A 180 11.56 -23.27 -10.71
CA LYS A 180 10.61 -24.25 -10.20
C LYS A 180 9.60 -23.66 -9.20
N ARG A 181 10.02 -22.68 -8.41
CA ARG A 181 9.27 -22.20 -7.23
C ARG A 181 8.66 -20.83 -7.40
N VAL A 182 9.16 -20.02 -8.32
CA VAL A 182 8.69 -18.66 -8.56
C VAL A 182 8.28 -18.54 -10.02
N SER A 183 9.25 -18.35 -10.92
CA SER A 183 9.03 -18.33 -12.37
C SER A 183 10.36 -18.25 -13.12
N GLN A 184 10.34 -18.58 -14.41
CA GLN A 184 11.49 -18.41 -15.31
C GLN A 184 11.89 -16.93 -15.42
N GLN A 185 10.92 -16.03 -15.56
CA GLN A 185 11.18 -14.59 -15.64
C GLN A 185 11.88 -14.05 -14.40
N PHE A 186 11.44 -14.44 -13.20
CA PHE A 186 12.09 -14.06 -11.97
C PHE A 186 13.54 -14.58 -11.90
N ALA A 187 13.76 -15.83 -12.31
CA ALA A 187 15.09 -16.46 -12.31
C ALA A 187 16.06 -15.81 -13.31
N ASP A 188 15.54 -15.29 -14.43
CA ASP A 188 16.35 -14.59 -15.44
C ASP A 188 16.74 -13.17 -15.00
N ILE A 189 15.87 -12.48 -14.25
CA ILE A 189 16.15 -11.15 -13.69
C ILE A 189 17.13 -11.22 -12.52
N THR A 190 16.91 -12.16 -11.60
CA THR A 190 17.66 -12.23 -10.32
C THR A 190 18.86 -13.18 -10.36
N GLY A 191 19.02 -14.00 -11.41
CA GLY A 191 20.02 -15.08 -11.42
C GLY A 191 19.76 -16.21 -10.41
N GLY A 192 18.77 -16.06 -9.52
CA GLY A 192 18.12 -17.08 -8.70
C GLY A 192 18.67 -17.34 -7.29
N SER A 193 19.99 -17.23 -7.05
CA SER A 193 20.56 -17.52 -5.71
C SER A 193 20.60 -16.30 -4.78
N LYS A 194 20.73 -15.11 -5.36
CA LYS A 194 20.82 -13.82 -4.69
C LYS A 194 20.30 -12.75 -5.63
N ILE A 195 19.76 -11.66 -5.09
CA ILE A 195 19.47 -10.46 -5.86
C ILE A 195 20.61 -9.48 -5.64
N GLN A 196 21.24 -9.05 -6.72
CA GLN A 196 22.33 -8.08 -6.72
C GLN A 196 21.77 -6.66 -6.80
N GLY A 197 22.54 -5.66 -6.37
CA GLY A 197 22.14 -4.26 -6.44
C GLY A 197 21.69 -3.84 -7.84
N TYR A 198 22.46 -4.18 -8.88
CA TYR A 198 22.11 -3.88 -10.28
C TYR A 198 20.88 -4.63 -10.80
N GLU A 199 20.37 -5.65 -10.10
CA GLU A 199 19.16 -6.41 -10.49
C GLU A 199 17.87 -5.80 -9.91
N VAL A 200 17.99 -4.82 -9.00
CA VAL A 200 16.85 -4.12 -8.39
C VAL A 200 16.07 -3.32 -9.43
N GLU A 201 16.76 -2.62 -10.33
CA GLU A 201 16.15 -1.84 -11.40
C GLU A 201 15.32 -2.70 -12.38
N PRO A 202 15.88 -3.74 -13.04
CA PRO A 202 15.09 -4.59 -13.94
C PRO A 202 13.99 -5.39 -13.21
N LEU A 203 14.16 -5.70 -11.92
CA LEU A 203 13.10 -6.29 -11.11
C LEU A 203 11.93 -5.33 -10.93
N LEU A 204 12.19 -4.10 -10.52
CA LEU A 204 11.13 -3.10 -10.35
C LEU A 204 10.46 -2.76 -11.68
N GLU A 205 11.22 -2.59 -12.75
CA GLU A 205 10.70 -2.35 -14.10
C GLU A 205 9.75 -3.46 -14.55
N ALA A 206 10.13 -4.73 -14.38
CA ALA A 206 9.29 -5.87 -14.75
C ALA A 206 8.02 -6.03 -13.89
N LEU A 207 8.02 -5.53 -12.65
CA LEU A 207 6.84 -5.52 -11.78
C LEU A 207 5.88 -4.38 -12.11
N LEU A 208 6.39 -3.21 -12.48
CA LEU A 208 5.58 -2.04 -12.79
C LEU A 208 5.06 -2.07 -14.24
N PHE A 209 5.90 -2.52 -15.18
CA PHE A 209 5.62 -2.49 -16.61
C PHE A 209 5.66 -3.90 -17.20
N PRO A 210 4.72 -4.78 -16.82
CA PRO A 210 4.67 -6.12 -17.38
C PRO A 210 4.44 -6.07 -18.89
N LYS A 211 4.96 -7.07 -19.60
CA LYS A 211 4.72 -7.19 -21.05
C LYS A 211 3.21 -7.39 -21.30
N LYS A 212 2.72 -6.86 -22.41
CA LYS A 212 1.31 -6.97 -22.82
C LYS A 212 0.78 -8.41 -22.65
N GLY A 213 -0.31 -8.56 -21.91
CA GLY A 213 -0.92 -9.86 -21.62
C GLY A 213 -0.32 -10.61 -20.42
N GLN A 214 0.63 -10.03 -19.70
CA GLN A 214 1.11 -10.51 -18.40
C GLN A 214 0.58 -9.63 -17.27
N ALA A 215 0.34 -10.22 -16.10
CA ALA A 215 -0.14 -9.50 -14.91
C ALA A 215 1.01 -8.98 -14.01
N GLY A 216 2.27 -9.20 -14.40
CA GLY A 216 3.46 -9.01 -13.57
C GLY A 216 4.46 -10.14 -13.78
N ILE A 217 5.38 -10.29 -12.84
CA ILE A 217 6.24 -11.48 -12.73
C ILE A 217 5.44 -12.55 -11.99
N GLU A 218 5.25 -13.72 -12.61
CA GLU A 218 4.56 -14.84 -11.96
C GLU A 218 5.26 -15.23 -10.65
N GLY A 219 4.45 -15.44 -9.60
CA GLY A 219 4.92 -15.78 -8.26
C GLY A 219 5.51 -14.61 -7.48
N VAL A 220 5.41 -13.38 -7.98
CA VAL A 220 5.99 -12.18 -7.34
C VAL A 220 4.98 -11.03 -7.33
N THR A 221 4.77 -10.45 -6.15
CA THR A 221 3.78 -9.39 -5.95
C THR A 221 4.43 -8.15 -5.35
N LEU A 222 4.21 -7.00 -5.99
CA LEU A 222 4.51 -5.70 -5.41
C LEU A 222 3.45 -5.39 -4.34
N LEU A 223 3.81 -5.50 -3.06
CA LEU A 223 2.89 -5.27 -1.95
C LEU A 223 2.89 -3.82 -1.46
N GLY A 224 3.99 -3.09 -1.63
CA GLY A 224 4.03 -1.66 -1.29
C GLY A 224 5.06 -0.92 -2.13
N LEU A 225 4.81 0.36 -2.35
CA LEU A 225 5.66 1.26 -3.14
C LEU A 225 5.41 2.70 -2.68
N ASN A 226 6.48 3.44 -2.44
CA ASN A 226 6.48 4.90 -2.42
C ASN A 226 7.74 5.40 -3.17
N LYS A 227 8.11 6.67 -3.04
CA LYS A 227 9.30 7.23 -3.70
C LYS A 227 10.63 6.64 -3.23
N ASN A 228 10.68 6.06 -2.02
CA ASN A 228 11.93 5.71 -1.33
C ASN A 228 12.13 4.22 -1.12
N SER A 229 11.05 3.44 -1.22
CA SER A 229 11.07 2.01 -0.95
C SER A 229 9.97 1.26 -1.69
N PHE A 230 10.18 -0.04 -1.83
CA PHE A 230 9.15 -0.96 -2.30
C PHE A 230 9.28 -2.33 -1.63
N LEU A 231 8.15 -2.97 -1.36
CA LEU A 231 8.08 -4.33 -0.82
C LEU A 231 7.67 -5.29 -1.92
N VAL A 232 8.47 -6.33 -2.10
CA VAL A 232 8.14 -7.47 -2.94
C VAL A 232 7.85 -8.69 -2.06
N ALA A 233 6.74 -9.37 -2.31
CA ALA A 233 6.50 -10.73 -1.85
C ALA A 233 6.80 -11.72 -2.97
N VAL A 234 7.47 -12.81 -2.63
CA VAL A 234 7.88 -13.88 -3.54
C VAL A 234 7.25 -15.18 -3.05
N ASN A 235 6.76 -15.98 -4.00
CA ASN A 235 6.16 -17.31 -3.81
C ASN A 235 4.78 -17.32 -3.12
N GLU A 236 3.91 -16.36 -3.45
CA GLU A 236 2.62 -16.11 -2.78
C GLU A 236 1.58 -17.28 -2.86
N GLY A 237 1.80 -18.30 -3.69
CA GLY A 237 0.78 -19.28 -4.09
C GLY A 237 0.48 -20.46 -3.15
N GLU A 238 1.30 -20.69 -2.11
CA GLU A 238 1.15 -21.86 -1.21
C GLU A 238 1.12 -21.48 0.28
N GLY A 239 0.68 -20.26 0.61
CA GLY A 239 0.71 -19.72 1.97
C GLY A 239 2.11 -19.30 2.44
N ARG A 240 3.10 -19.29 1.55
CA ARG A 240 4.51 -18.96 1.83
C ARG A 240 4.79 -17.52 1.41
N TYR A 241 5.42 -16.71 2.25
CA TYR A 241 5.72 -15.33 1.87
C TYR A 241 7.16 -15.00 2.20
N GLU A 242 8.02 -15.06 1.20
CA GLU A 242 9.34 -14.47 1.32
C GLU A 242 9.27 -13.01 0.87
N ARG A 243 9.59 -12.09 1.77
CA ARG A 243 9.38 -10.66 1.54
C ARG A 243 10.70 -9.91 1.58
N ILE A 244 10.90 -9.00 0.64
CA ILE A 244 12.06 -8.11 0.62
C ILE A 244 11.56 -6.67 0.54
N LEU A 245 11.86 -5.89 1.59
CA LEU A 245 11.70 -4.44 1.58
C LEU A 245 13.00 -3.84 1.03
N PHE A 246 12.93 -3.30 -0.18
CA PHE A 246 14.01 -2.55 -0.80
C PHE A 246 13.92 -1.09 -0.34
N LYS A 247 15.00 -0.52 0.19
CA LYS A 247 15.05 0.89 0.64
C LYS A 247 16.44 1.52 0.52
N GLY A 248 16.53 2.81 0.84
CA GLY A 248 17.79 3.57 0.84
C GLY A 248 18.03 4.33 -0.47
N ASP A 249 19.03 5.20 -0.48
CA ASP A 249 19.24 6.20 -1.53
C ASP A 249 19.29 5.61 -2.95
N TYR A 250 20.02 4.50 -3.13
CA TYR A 250 20.09 3.83 -4.43
C TYR A 250 18.72 3.26 -4.88
N VAL A 251 17.89 2.79 -3.95
CA VAL A 251 16.54 2.33 -4.28
C VAL A 251 15.64 3.50 -4.65
N ALA A 252 15.74 4.63 -3.94
CA ALA A 252 15.04 5.86 -4.31
C ALA A 252 15.44 6.34 -5.72
N ASP A 253 16.73 6.29 -6.06
CA ASP A 253 17.23 6.59 -7.41
C ASP A 253 16.66 5.63 -8.46
N VAL A 254 16.61 4.32 -8.16
CA VAL A 254 16.02 3.31 -9.04
C VAL A 254 14.53 3.58 -9.26
N ILE A 255 13.77 3.86 -8.20
CA ILE A 255 12.35 4.20 -8.30
C ILE A 255 12.20 5.46 -9.16
N ALA A 256 12.92 6.54 -8.86
CA ALA A 256 12.87 7.77 -9.63
C ALA A 256 13.24 7.56 -11.10
N LYS A 257 14.23 6.70 -11.40
CA LYS A 257 14.62 6.36 -12.77
C LYS A 257 13.54 5.56 -13.49
N VAL A 258 13.06 4.46 -12.91
CA VAL A 258 12.05 3.58 -13.52
C VAL A 258 10.72 4.31 -13.71
N THR A 259 10.37 5.18 -12.75
CA THR A 259 9.14 5.97 -12.80
C THR A 259 9.28 7.22 -13.68
N GLY A 260 10.46 7.84 -13.72
CA GLY A 260 10.76 9.05 -14.50
C GLY A 260 11.14 8.79 -15.96
N SER A 261 11.65 7.60 -16.30
CA SER A 261 11.93 7.21 -17.70
C SER A 261 10.66 7.11 -18.55
N GLU A 262 9.49 7.01 -17.92
CA GLU A 262 8.17 7.00 -18.56
C GLU A 262 7.51 8.40 -18.67
N THR A 263 8.26 9.49 -18.44
CA THR A 263 7.76 10.87 -18.67
C THR A 263 7.21 11.11 -20.08
N GLY A 264 7.43 10.19 -21.03
CA GLY A 264 6.77 10.15 -22.34
C GLY A 264 5.60 9.16 -22.54
N SER A 265 5.30 8.20 -21.65
CA SER A 265 4.40 7.08 -21.98
C SER A 265 3.61 6.42 -20.83
N SER A 266 2.99 7.19 -19.93
CA SER A 266 1.78 6.69 -19.24
C SER A 266 0.94 7.85 -18.69
N SER A 267 0.31 8.60 -19.61
CA SER A 267 -0.73 9.57 -19.26
C SER A 267 -2.08 8.91 -18.92
N MET A 268 -2.12 7.57 -18.84
CA MET A 268 -3.35 6.80 -18.77
C MET A 268 -3.19 5.56 -17.89
N LEU A 269 -4.02 5.46 -16.86
CA LEU A 269 -4.35 4.23 -16.16
C LEU A 269 -5.64 3.68 -16.77
N ASP A 270 -5.59 2.51 -17.41
CA ASP A 270 -6.77 1.89 -18.02
C ASP A 270 -7.20 0.64 -17.25
N THR A 271 -8.02 0.86 -16.24
CA THR A 271 -8.58 -0.20 -15.40
C THR A 271 -9.58 -1.11 -16.14
N GLY A 272 -9.91 -0.82 -17.42
CA GLY A 272 -10.96 -1.50 -18.18
C GLY A 272 -10.50 -2.65 -19.08
N ASP A 273 -9.21 -2.77 -19.36
CA ASP A 273 -8.68 -3.69 -20.36
C ASP A 273 -8.36 -5.10 -19.82
N GLY A 274 -8.47 -5.28 -18.50
CA GLY A 274 -8.18 -6.55 -17.83
C GLY A 274 -6.69 -6.88 -17.79
N GLN A 275 -5.81 -5.90 -17.98
CA GLN A 275 -4.36 -6.02 -17.78
C GLN A 275 -3.97 -5.21 -16.54
N SER A 276 -3.07 -5.75 -15.72
CA SER A 276 -2.50 -4.98 -14.63
C SER A 276 -1.61 -3.87 -15.18
N LYS A 277 -1.93 -2.63 -14.82
CA LYS A 277 -1.18 -1.44 -15.22
C LYS A 277 -0.60 -0.74 -14.02
N PHE A 278 0.59 -0.18 -14.20
CA PHE A 278 1.12 0.84 -13.34
C PHE A 278 1.02 2.20 -14.04
N ALA A 279 0.64 3.23 -13.30
CA ALA A 279 0.73 4.59 -13.76
C ALA A 279 1.27 5.49 -12.65
N ILE A 280 1.97 6.54 -13.06
CA ILE A 280 2.45 7.59 -12.16
C ILE A 280 1.80 8.90 -12.55
N TRP A 281 1.32 9.61 -11.54
CA TRP A 281 0.88 10.98 -11.68
C TRP A 281 1.76 11.88 -10.80
N ASN A 282 2.80 12.45 -11.42
CA ASN A 282 3.55 13.55 -10.81
C ASN A 282 2.79 14.86 -11.01
N THR A 283 2.21 15.39 -9.93
CA THR A 283 1.37 16.59 -9.95
C THR A 283 2.19 17.85 -10.23
N ASP A 284 3.49 17.85 -9.91
CA ASP A 284 4.41 18.95 -10.20
C ASP A 284 4.70 19.07 -11.72
N GLU A 285 4.54 17.97 -12.47
CA GLU A 285 4.82 17.91 -13.90
C GLU A 285 3.57 17.84 -14.78
N ARG A 286 2.47 17.30 -14.24
CA ARG A 286 1.25 17.04 -15.00
C ARG A 286 0.02 17.44 -14.21
N ASN A 287 -0.83 18.23 -14.85
CA ASN A 287 -2.09 18.67 -14.26
C ASN A 287 -3.18 17.60 -14.26
N SER A 288 -2.94 16.43 -14.86
CA SER A 288 -3.95 15.39 -14.96
C SER A 288 -3.42 14.01 -15.33
N ILE A 289 -4.21 13.00 -15.03
CA ILE A 289 -4.05 11.62 -15.51
C ILE A 289 -5.39 11.09 -16.03
N PHE A 290 -5.38 10.34 -17.14
CA PHE A 290 -6.56 9.60 -17.57
C PHE A 290 -6.74 8.36 -16.69
N ILE A 291 -7.92 8.18 -16.13
CA ILE A 291 -8.33 6.94 -15.46
C ILE A 291 -9.53 6.41 -16.24
N SER A 292 -9.29 5.48 -17.16
CA SER A 292 -10.37 4.85 -17.93
C SER A 292 -10.75 3.49 -17.34
N GLY A 293 -12.03 3.13 -17.52
CA GLY A 293 -12.51 1.76 -17.38
C GLY A 293 -12.88 1.27 -15.97
N GLY A 294 -13.06 -0.06 -15.89
CA GLY A 294 -12.88 -0.94 -14.72
C GLY A 294 -13.64 -0.67 -13.43
N ASN A 295 -13.24 0.38 -12.72
CA ASN A 295 -13.71 0.68 -11.37
C ASN A 295 -14.92 1.64 -11.40
N PRO A 296 -16.14 1.18 -11.05
CA PRO A 296 -17.35 2.00 -11.14
C PRO A 296 -17.35 3.19 -10.16
N ALA A 297 -16.72 3.04 -8.99
CA ALA A 297 -16.69 4.08 -7.96
C ALA A 297 -15.82 5.27 -8.41
N LEU A 298 -14.61 5.02 -8.89
CA LEU A 298 -13.74 6.06 -9.45
C LEU A 298 -14.36 6.73 -10.68
N LYS A 299 -14.94 5.93 -11.59
CA LYS A 299 -15.63 6.48 -12.77
C LYS A 299 -16.83 7.36 -12.39
N GLY A 300 -17.58 6.97 -11.36
CA GLY A 300 -18.71 7.75 -10.86
C GLY A 300 -18.29 9.09 -10.26
N MET A 301 -17.12 9.14 -9.61
CA MET A 301 -16.60 10.36 -8.98
C MET A 301 -15.90 11.30 -9.95
N PHE A 302 -15.09 10.77 -10.86
CA PHE A 302 -14.14 11.57 -11.66
C PHE A 302 -14.27 11.35 -13.18
N GLY A 303 -15.23 10.53 -13.62
CA GLY A 303 -15.39 10.21 -15.03
C GLY A 303 -14.20 9.42 -15.59
N HIS A 304 -13.48 10.00 -16.55
CA HIS A 304 -12.39 9.33 -17.27
C HIS A 304 -11.01 9.95 -17.03
N LYS A 305 -10.94 10.98 -16.18
CA LYS A 305 -9.75 11.80 -16.01
C LYS A 305 -9.77 12.45 -14.64
N LEU A 306 -8.64 12.44 -13.94
CA LEU A 306 -8.41 13.23 -12.75
C LEU A 306 -7.62 14.49 -13.15
N GLU A 307 -8.07 15.67 -12.72
CA GLU A 307 -7.46 16.96 -13.01
C GLU A 307 -7.20 17.77 -11.72
N LEU A 308 -6.05 18.45 -11.62
CA LEU A 308 -5.71 19.27 -10.45
C LEU A 308 -6.63 20.48 -10.28
N HIS A 309 -7.04 21.12 -11.38
CA HIS A 309 -7.55 22.50 -11.34
C HIS A 309 -8.99 22.71 -11.84
N LYS A 310 -9.67 21.67 -12.34
CA LYS A 310 -11.07 21.82 -12.76
C LYS A 310 -11.99 21.47 -11.59
N ASN A 311 -12.96 22.33 -11.29
CA ASN A 311 -14.01 22.13 -10.27
C ASN A 311 -13.55 21.92 -8.80
N GLY A 312 -12.42 22.50 -8.38
CA GLY A 312 -12.04 22.54 -6.96
C GLY A 312 -11.34 21.28 -6.46
N ASN A 313 -10.13 21.03 -7.00
CA ASN A 313 -9.13 20.08 -6.52
C ASN A 313 -9.61 18.62 -6.43
N GLU A 314 -9.80 17.97 -7.59
CA GLU A 314 -10.17 16.55 -7.68
C GLU A 314 -9.15 15.64 -6.98
N LEU A 315 -7.87 16.01 -6.99
CA LEU A 315 -6.83 15.31 -6.23
C LEU A 315 -7.11 15.35 -4.73
N LYS A 316 -7.41 16.53 -4.17
CA LYS A 316 -7.81 16.65 -2.77
C LYS A 316 -9.07 15.87 -2.48
N THR A 317 -10.04 15.85 -3.40
CA THR A 317 -11.26 15.04 -3.26
C THR A 317 -10.95 13.55 -3.26
N LEU A 318 -10.08 13.09 -4.15
CA LEU A 318 -9.60 11.70 -4.20
C LEU A 318 -8.90 11.33 -2.91
N ILE A 319 -7.88 12.10 -2.50
CA ILE A 319 -7.12 11.85 -1.27
C ILE A 319 -8.06 11.87 -0.06
N THR A 320 -8.92 12.88 0.04
CA THR A 320 -9.93 12.98 1.11
C THR A 320 -10.83 11.75 1.15
N LYS A 321 -11.34 11.28 0.00
CA LYS A 321 -12.27 10.14 -0.04
C LYS A 321 -11.56 8.83 0.24
N VAL A 322 -10.39 8.59 -0.35
CA VAL A 322 -9.52 7.45 -0.03
C VAL A 322 -9.18 7.42 1.46
N MET A 323 -8.96 8.60 2.07
CA MET A 323 -8.64 8.75 3.48
C MET A 323 -9.85 8.78 4.42
N SER A 324 -11.07 8.79 3.88
CA SER A 324 -12.29 8.81 4.67
C SER A 324 -12.65 7.41 5.18
N LYS A 325 -13.48 7.35 6.23
CA LYS A 325 -14.01 6.08 6.79
C LYS A 325 -14.56 5.16 5.70
N ASP A 326 -15.26 5.70 4.70
CA ASP A 326 -15.91 4.87 3.68
C ASP A 326 -14.95 4.41 2.57
N GLY A 327 -13.76 5.02 2.47
CA GLY A 327 -12.82 4.79 1.38
C GLY A 327 -13.44 4.99 -0.02
N ILE A 328 -12.86 4.30 -1.00
CA ILE A 328 -13.42 4.13 -2.34
C ILE A 328 -13.46 2.63 -2.62
N ASP A 329 -14.61 2.11 -3.06
CA ASP A 329 -14.76 0.68 -3.35
C ASP A 329 -13.74 0.21 -4.38
N GLY A 330 -13.08 -0.90 -4.07
CA GLY A 330 -12.00 -1.45 -4.88
C GLY A 330 -10.71 -0.62 -4.91
N VAL A 331 -10.52 0.37 -4.03
CA VAL A 331 -9.27 1.12 -3.91
C VAL A 331 -8.61 0.85 -2.56
N THR A 332 -7.32 0.52 -2.57
CA THR A 332 -6.53 0.23 -1.36
C THR A 332 -5.26 1.05 -1.38
N VAL A 333 -4.95 1.73 -0.27
CA VAL A 333 -3.64 2.39 -0.11
C VAL A 333 -2.60 1.31 0.19
N VAL A 334 -1.51 1.31 -0.58
CA VAL A 334 -0.41 0.36 -0.42
C VAL A 334 0.93 1.02 -0.13
N GLY A 335 0.97 2.36 -0.16
CA GLY A 335 2.11 3.16 0.27
C GLY A 335 1.71 4.60 0.51
N LEU A 336 2.29 5.20 1.54
CA LEU A 336 2.07 6.59 1.93
C LEU A 336 3.38 7.21 2.44
N SER A 337 3.76 8.37 1.90
CA SER A 337 4.82 9.24 2.43
C SER A 337 4.30 10.66 2.58
N SER A 338 5.15 11.60 2.99
CA SER A 338 4.79 13.02 3.12
C SER A 338 4.33 13.68 1.81
N ASP A 339 4.69 13.11 0.66
CA ASP A 339 4.54 13.71 -0.67
C ASP A 339 4.16 12.69 -1.75
N SER A 340 3.75 11.48 -1.34
CA SER A 340 3.26 10.45 -2.25
C SER A 340 2.20 9.57 -1.61
N ILE A 341 1.28 9.10 -2.44
CA ILE A 341 0.30 8.08 -2.10
C ILE A 341 0.22 7.07 -3.25
N THR A 342 0.29 5.79 -2.92
CA THR A 342 0.17 4.70 -3.90
C THR A 342 -1.10 3.92 -3.65
N LEU A 343 -1.90 3.80 -4.70
CA LEU A 343 -3.20 3.16 -4.70
C LEU A 343 -3.16 1.89 -5.53
N LYS A 344 -3.62 0.78 -4.97
CA LYS A 344 -4.07 -0.38 -5.75
C LYS A 344 -5.55 -0.20 -6.07
N ILE A 345 -5.90 -0.34 -7.34
CA ILE A 345 -7.25 -0.09 -7.86
C ILE A 345 -7.72 -1.38 -8.53
N LYS A 346 -8.86 -1.90 -8.07
CA LYS A 346 -9.53 -3.05 -8.68
C LYS A 346 -9.97 -2.68 -10.09
N ALA A 347 -9.35 -3.34 -11.05
CA ALA A 347 -9.67 -3.24 -12.46
C ALA A 347 -10.79 -4.23 -12.83
N LYS A 348 -11.19 -4.23 -14.10
CA LYS A 348 -12.20 -5.17 -14.61
C LYS A 348 -11.73 -6.61 -14.46
N GLY A 349 -12.52 -7.45 -13.81
CA GLY A 349 -12.20 -8.85 -13.56
C GLY A 349 -11.52 -9.04 -12.21
N SER A 350 -10.46 -9.86 -12.17
CA SER A 350 -9.65 -10.14 -10.96
C SER A 350 -8.30 -9.40 -10.95
N THR A 351 -8.09 -8.45 -11.87
CA THR A 351 -6.83 -7.71 -11.97
C THR A 351 -6.81 -6.48 -11.08
N MET A 352 -5.61 -6.08 -10.70
CA MET A 352 -5.34 -4.87 -9.92
C MET A 352 -4.40 -3.97 -10.71
N ASP A 353 -4.74 -2.70 -10.77
CA ASP A 353 -3.93 -1.61 -11.27
C ASP A 353 -3.27 -0.88 -10.12
N THR A 354 -2.15 -0.22 -10.37
CA THR A 354 -1.42 0.56 -9.37
C THR A 354 -1.21 1.99 -9.87
N LEU A 355 -1.63 2.96 -9.07
CA LEU A 355 -1.45 4.39 -9.33
C LEU A 355 -0.59 4.99 -8.22
N MET A 356 0.61 5.45 -8.55
CA MET A 356 1.42 6.27 -7.64
C MET A 356 1.20 7.75 -7.96
N ILE A 357 0.71 8.52 -6.99
CA ILE A 357 0.52 9.97 -7.11
C ILE A 357 1.60 10.64 -6.27
N THR A 358 2.30 11.61 -6.85
CA THR A 358 3.44 12.27 -6.22
C THR A 358 3.41 13.77 -6.45
N GLY A 359 4.01 14.55 -5.56
CA GLY A 359 4.31 15.96 -5.80
C GLY A 359 3.81 16.87 -4.70
N ASN A 360 4.00 18.18 -4.86
CA ASN A 360 3.65 19.16 -3.83
C ASN A 360 2.14 19.21 -3.54
N ASP A 361 1.30 19.00 -4.55
CA ASP A 361 -0.16 18.98 -4.34
C ASP A 361 -0.61 17.81 -3.48
N VAL A 362 0.09 16.67 -3.55
CA VAL A 362 -0.13 15.54 -2.64
C VAL A 362 0.27 15.94 -1.22
N ALA A 363 1.44 16.54 -1.04
CA ALA A 363 1.89 17.01 0.26
C ALA A 363 0.90 17.99 0.91
N MET A 364 0.39 18.95 0.13
CA MET A 364 -0.63 19.91 0.58
C MET A 364 -1.96 19.22 0.91
N ALA A 365 -2.40 18.26 0.10
CA ALA A 365 -3.62 17.51 0.34
C ALA A 365 -3.54 16.65 1.62
N LEU A 366 -2.35 16.10 1.91
CA LEU A 366 -2.08 15.32 3.12
C LEU A 366 -1.90 16.19 4.38
N SER A 367 -1.35 17.40 4.26
CA SER A 367 -1.19 18.34 5.38
C SER A 367 -2.44 19.14 5.71
N GLY A 368 -3.45 19.10 4.84
CA GLY A 368 -4.71 19.83 4.99
C GLY A 368 -4.62 21.33 4.70
N THR A 369 -3.47 21.84 4.27
CA THR A 369 -3.28 23.26 3.96
C THR A 369 -3.93 23.56 2.59
N PRO A 370 -4.97 24.40 2.51
CA PRO A 370 -5.51 24.84 1.23
C PRO A 370 -4.49 25.74 0.51
N SER A 371 -4.36 25.57 -0.81
CA SER A 371 -3.73 26.54 -1.72
C SER A 371 -4.54 27.82 -1.82
#